data_AF-A0A9P2MYR9-F1
#
_entry.id   AF-A0A9P2MYR9-F1
#
_cell.length_a   1.000
_cell.length_b   1.000
_cell.length_c   1.000
_cell.angle_alpha   90.00
_cell.angle_beta   90.00
_cell.angle_gamma   90.00
#
_symmetry.space_group_name_H-M   'P 1'
#
loop_
_entity.id
_entity.type
_entity.pdbx_description
1 polymer ?
#
loop_
_entity_poly.entity_id
_entity_poly.type
_entity_poly.pdbx_seq_one_letter_code
_entity_poly.pdbx_strand_id
1 'polypeptide(L)'
;MTQANLSETLFKPRFKHPETSTLVRRFNHGAQPPVQSALDGKTIPHWYRMINRLMWIWRGIDPREILDVQARIVMSDAERTDDDLYDTVIGYRGGNWIYEWATQAMVWQQKACAEEDPQLSGRHWLHAATLYNIAAYPHLKGDDLAEQAQALSNRAYEEAAQRLPGTMR
;
A
#
# COMPACT_ATOMS: atom_id res chain seq x y z
N MET A 1 -21.85 -30.33 -7.18
CA MET A 1 -20.70 -29.43 -7.34
C MET A 1 -20.75 -28.91 -8.76
N THR A 2 -20.95 -27.60 -8.95
CA THR A 2 -21.02 -26.99 -10.29
C THR A 2 -19.65 -27.08 -10.97
N GLN A 3 -19.62 -27.66 -12.16
CA GLN A 3 -18.40 -27.88 -12.94
C GLN A 3 -17.85 -26.52 -13.39
N ALA A 4 -16.60 -26.21 -13.05
CA ALA A 4 -15.98 -24.94 -13.38
C ALA A 4 -15.90 -24.77 -14.91
N ASN A 5 -16.38 -23.64 -15.42
CA ASN A 5 -16.40 -23.35 -16.85
C ASN A 5 -14.96 -23.06 -17.34
N LEU A 6 -14.41 -24.00 -18.12
CA LEU A 6 -13.04 -23.93 -18.64
C LEU A 6 -12.80 -22.67 -19.48
N SER A 7 -13.82 -22.20 -20.20
CA SER A 7 -13.75 -20.97 -21.00
C SER A 7 -13.57 -19.74 -20.12
N GLU A 8 -14.29 -19.64 -19.00
CA GLU A 8 -14.12 -18.53 -18.04
C GLU A 8 -12.72 -18.52 -17.42
N THR A 9 -12.13 -19.70 -17.22
CA THR A 9 -10.79 -19.82 -16.63
C THR A 9 -9.70 -19.45 -17.63
N LEU A 10 -9.84 -19.85 -18.90
CA LEU A 10 -8.86 -19.61 -19.97
C LEU A 10 -8.88 -18.17 -20.49
N PHE A 11 -10.04 -17.53 -20.55
CA PHE A 11 -10.19 -16.17 -21.09
C PHE A 11 -10.25 -15.08 -20.02
N LYS A 12 -10.06 -15.41 -18.74
CA LYS A 12 -9.97 -14.39 -17.69
C LYS A 12 -8.77 -13.48 -17.95
N PRO A 13 -8.96 -12.16 -18.11
CA PRO A 13 -7.86 -11.24 -18.31
C PRO A 13 -6.86 -11.36 -17.15
N ARG A 14 -5.66 -11.87 -17.44
CA ARG A 14 -4.56 -11.91 -16.47
C ARG A 14 -3.77 -10.62 -16.64
N PHE A 15 -4.12 -9.61 -15.85
CA PHE A 15 -3.31 -8.41 -15.76
C PHE A 15 -1.97 -8.78 -15.09
N LYS A 16 -0.90 -8.80 -15.88
CA LYS A 16 0.47 -8.85 -15.36
C LYS A 16 0.91 -7.41 -15.11
N HIS A 17 0.57 -6.89 -13.94
CA HIS A 17 1.18 -5.65 -13.47
C HIS A 17 2.64 -5.93 -13.13
N PRO A 18 3.61 -5.20 -13.73
CA PRO A 18 5.01 -5.29 -13.30
C PRO A 18 5.11 -4.94 -11.82
N GLU A 19 5.96 -5.66 -11.09
CA GLU A 19 6.21 -5.35 -9.68
C GLU A 19 7.05 -4.07 -9.57
N THR A 20 6.76 -3.24 -8.56
CA THR A 20 7.30 -1.88 -8.40
C THR A 20 8.82 -1.79 -8.51
N SER A 21 9.59 -2.74 -7.97
CA SER A 21 11.06 -2.71 -8.03
C SER A 21 11.62 -2.87 -9.44
N THR A 22 10.85 -3.46 -10.37
CA THR A 22 11.25 -3.67 -11.76
C THR A 22 11.07 -2.45 -12.66
N LEU A 23 10.33 -1.44 -12.22
CA LEU A 23 9.91 -0.32 -13.05
C LEU A 23 11.05 0.65 -13.40
N VAL A 24 12.04 0.77 -12.51
CA VAL A 24 13.18 1.65 -12.70
C VAL A 24 14.43 0.83 -12.99
N ARG A 25 14.90 0.86 -14.24
CA ARG A 25 16.18 0.26 -14.61
C ARG A 25 17.33 1.06 -14.02
N ARG A 26 18.02 0.50 -13.02
CA ARG A 26 19.27 1.07 -12.50
C ARG A 26 20.44 0.51 -13.29
N PHE A 27 21.19 1.40 -13.95
CA PHE A 27 22.38 1.01 -14.71
C PHE A 27 23.59 0.66 -13.81
N ASN A 28 23.56 1.03 -12.53
CA ASN A 28 24.56 0.65 -11.52
C ASN A 28 23.88 0.00 -10.31
N HIS A 29 24.26 -1.24 -10.00
CA HIS A 29 23.82 -2.01 -8.84
C HIS A 29 24.81 -1.89 -7.66
N GLY A 30 25.70 -0.89 -7.68
CA GLY A 30 26.64 -0.67 -6.58
C GLY A 30 25.89 -0.48 -5.26
N ALA A 31 26.43 -1.04 -4.17
CA ALA A 31 25.85 -0.93 -2.84
C ALA A 31 25.60 0.55 -2.52
N GLN A 32 24.32 0.93 -2.47
CA GLN A 32 23.95 2.28 -2.04
C GLN A 32 24.31 2.39 -0.54
N PRO A 33 24.98 3.48 -0.11
CA PRO A 33 25.26 3.67 1.30
C PRO A 33 23.93 3.65 2.09
N PRO A 34 23.88 2.97 3.25
CA PRO A 34 22.65 2.91 4.03
C PRO A 34 22.22 4.32 4.43
N VAL A 35 20.98 4.66 4.10
CA VAL A 35 20.37 5.95 4.47
C VAL A 35 19.73 5.80 5.84
N GLN A 36 19.95 6.80 6.71
CA GLN A 36 19.27 6.90 7.99
C GLN A 36 18.84 8.35 8.22
N SER A 37 17.57 8.65 7.96
CA SER A 37 16.92 9.92 8.25
C SER A 37 15.67 9.68 9.09
N ALA A 38 15.46 10.51 10.12
CA ALA A 38 14.24 10.45 10.92
C ALA A 38 12.99 10.83 10.10
N LEU A 39 13.14 11.75 9.15
CA LEU A 39 12.02 12.29 8.36
C LEU A 39 11.91 11.65 6.97
N ASP A 40 13.01 11.24 6.36
CA ASP A 40 13.02 10.67 5.00
C ASP A 40 13.01 9.15 4.99
N GLY A 41 13.14 8.52 6.15
CA GLY A 41 13.16 7.08 6.33
C GLY A 41 14.57 6.51 6.37
N LYS A 42 14.62 5.19 6.46
CA LYS A 42 15.89 4.45 6.51
C LYS A 42 15.89 3.25 5.58
N THR A 43 17.08 2.91 5.11
CA THR A 43 17.34 1.61 4.49
C THR A 43 17.19 0.55 5.58
N ILE A 44 16.24 -0.36 5.42
CA ILE A 44 16.09 -1.54 6.27
C ILE A 44 16.56 -2.75 5.47
N PRO A 45 17.40 -3.64 6.04
CA PRO A 45 17.78 -4.87 5.37
C PRO A 45 16.56 -5.63 4.85
N HIS A 46 16.66 -6.18 3.64
CA HIS A 46 15.61 -6.96 2.98
C HIS A 46 14.33 -6.19 2.60
N TRP A 47 14.38 -4.85 2.52
CA TRP A 47 13.30 -4.04 1.96
C TRP A 47 13.80 -3.26 0.75
N TYR A 48 13.09 -3.33 -0.36
CA TYR A 48 13.30 -2.49 -1.53
C TYR A 48 12.97 -1.03 -1.19
N ARG A 49 11.81 -0.79 -0.55
CA ARG A 49 11.36 0.53 -0.12
C ARG A 49 12.15 1.03 1.09
N MET A 50 12.44 2.34 1.13
CA MET A 50 12.84 2.97 2.38
C MET A 50 11.65 2.99 3.33
N ILE A 51 11.86 2.54 4.57
CA ILE A 51 10.78 2.38 5.53
C ILE A 51 10.87 3.52 6.54
N ASN A 52 9.76 4.25 6.70
CA ASN A 52 9.65 5.33 7.69
C ASN A 52 8.50 5.11 8.66
N ARG A 53 8.64 4.09 9.52
CA ARG A 53 7.65 3.78 10.57
C ARG A 53 7.39 4.98 11.48
N LEU A 54 8.42 5.75 11.84
CA LEU A 54 8.27 6.90 12.73
C LEU A 54 7.38 7.98 12.11
N MET A 55 7.59 8.33 10.84
CA MET A 55 6.74 9.28 10.12
C MET A 55 5.31 8.77 9.97
N TRP A 56 5.11 7.48 9.70
CA TRP A 56 3.76 6.90 9.63
C TRP A 56 3.03 6.94 10.98
N ILE A 57 3.73 6.65 12.08
CA ILE A 57 3.20 6.79 13.44
C ILE A 57 2.87 8.24 13.74
N TRP A 58 3.77 9.17 13.38
CA TRP A 58 3.53 10.60 13.58
C TRP A 58 2.33 11.13 12.78
N ARG A 59 2.03 10.52 11.62
CA ARG A 59 0.82 10.77 10.83
C ARG A 59 -0.45 10.09 11.36
N GLY A 60 -0.37 9.42 12.51
CA GLY A 60 -1.52 8.89 13.23
C GLY A 60 -1.79 7.40 13.04
N ILE A 61 -0.90 6.64 12.39
CA ILE A 61 -1.07 5.20 12.23
C ILE A 61 -0.57 4.46 13.47
N ASP A 62 -1.38 3.53 14.00
CA ASP A 62 -0.98 2.70 15.15
C ASP A 62 0.25 1.83 14.77
N PRO A 63 1.31 1.81 15.59
CA PRO A 63 2.48 0.97 15.34
C PRO A 63 2.14 -0.52 15.13
N ARG A 64 1.13 -1.05 15.83
CA ARG A 64 0.68 -2.44 15.69
C ARG A 64 0.12 -2.71 14.31
N GLU A 65 -0.67 -1.78 13.78
CA GLU A 65 -1.22 -1.89 12.43
C GLU A 65 -0.12 -1.89 11.36
N ILE A 66 0.90 -1.04 11.52
CA ILE A 66 2.07 -1.05 10.63
C ILE A 66 2.76 -2.41 10.67
N LEU A 67 2.98 -2.95 11.88
CA LEU A 67 3.67 -4.23 12.06
C LEU A 67 2.83 -5.40 11.53
N ASP A 68 1.51 -5.38 11.70
CA ASP A 68 0.61 -6.41 11.19
C ASP A 68 0.63 -6.47 9.67
N VAL A 69 0.59 -5.33 8.99
CA VAL A 69 0.69 -5.25 7.52
C VAL A 69 2.06 -5.74 7.06
N GLN A 70 3.14 -5.27 7.69
CA GLN A 70 4.50 -5.70 7.34
C GLN A 70 4.73 -7.19 7.61
N ALA A 71 4.13 -7.76 8.65
CA ALA A 71 4.21 -9.19 8.94
C ALA A 71 3.56 -10.01 7.82
N ARG A 72 2.40 -9.60 7.29
CA ARG A 72 1.76 -10.28 6.15
C ARG A 72 2.63 -10.27 4.89
N ILE A 73 3.34 -9.16 4.65
CA ILE A 73 4.31 -9.04 3.54
C ILE A 73 5.50 -9.99 3.73
N VAL A 74 6.11 -9.97 4.92
CA VAL A 74 7.28 -10.79 5.26
C VAL A 74 6.96 -12.28 5.22
N MET A 75 5.82 -12.68 5.78
CA MET A 75 5.42 -14.09 5.92
C MET A 75 4.84 -14.70 4.63
N SER A 76 4.76 -13.93 3.53
CA SER A 76 4.23 -14.46 2.27
C SER A 76 5.20 -15.45 1.62
N ASP A 77 4.68 -16.61 1.21
CA ASP A 77 5.39 -17.60 0.41
C ASP A 77 5.23 -17.38 -1.11
N ALA A 78 4.60 -16.26 -1.51
CA ALA A 78 4.41 -15.95 -2.91
C ALA A 78 5.72 -15.56 -3.60
N GLU A 79 5.79 -15.82 -4.90
CA GLU A 79 6.93 -15.48 -5.76
C GLU A 79 7.27 -13.98 -5.68
N ARG A 80 8.56 -13.69 -5.53
CA ARG A 80 9.12 -12.34 -5.47
C ARG A 80 9.95 -12.06 -6.72
N THR A 81 10.07 -10.78 -7.06
CA THR A 81 11.01 -10.35 -8.11
C THR A 81 12.45 -10.52 -7.62
N ASP A 82 12.68 -10.24 -6.35
CA ASP A 82 13.95 -10.45 -5.66
C ASP A 82 13.66 -11.18 -4.34
N ASP A 83 14.13 -12.43 -4.24
CA ASP A 83 13.89 -13.30 -3.08
C ASP A 83 14.50 -12.74 -1.78
N ASP A 84 15.51 -11.86 -1.88
CA ASP A 84 16.12 -11.20 -0.72
C ASP A 84 15.32 -9.98 -0.22
N LEU A 85 14.30 -9.53 -0.97
CA LEU A 85 13.52 -8.32 -0.67
C LEU A 85 12.04 -8.64 -0.40
N TYR A 86 11.63 -8.51 0.86
CA TYR A 86 10.31 -8.92 1.34
C TYR A 86 9.14 -8.28 0.58
N ASP A 87 9.25 -7.00 0.23
CA ASP A 87 8.17 -6.19 -0.35
C ASP A 87 8.10 -6.23 -1.89
N THR A 88 8.71 -7.25 -2.51
CA THR A 88 8.75 -7.43 -3.97
C THR A 88 7.90 -8.60 -4.49
N VAL A 89 6.88 -9.02 -3.72
CA VAL A 89 5.92 -10.06 -4.14
C VAL A 89 5.20 -9.66 -5.43
N ILE A 90 5.17 -10.57 -6.40
CA ILE A 90 4.70 -10.31 -7.76
C ILE A 90 3.17 -10.35 -7.88
N GLY A 91 2.63 -9.26 -8.45
CA GLY A 91 1.21 -9.11 -8.77
C GLY A 91 0.34 -8.75 -7.57
N TYR A 92 -0.89 -8.33 -7.85
CA TYR A 92 -1.83 -7.84 -6.83
C TYR A 92 -2.48 -9.00 -6.07
N ARG A 93 -1.82 -9.50 -5.02
CA ARG A 93 -2.22 -10.64 -4.18
C ARG A 93 -1.65 -10.54 -2.76
N GLY A 94 -2.04 -11.46 -1.89
CA GLY A 94 -1.48 -11.59 -0.54
C GLY A 94 0.05 -11.57 -0.52
N GLY A 95 0.61 -10.73 0.34
CA GLY A 95 2.04 -10.44 0.46
C GLY A 95 2.57 -9.28 -0.39
N ASN A 96 1.86 -8.87 -1.44
CA ASN A 96 2.27 -7.70 -2.23
C ASN A 96 2.08 -6.41 -1.42
N TRP A 97 3.07 -5.51 -1.46
CA TRP A 97 3.06 -4.24 -0.73
C TRP A 97 1.75 -3.46 -0.91
N ILE A 98 1.39 -3.20 -2.17
CA ILE A 98 0.24 -2.36 -2.51
C ILE A 98 -1.05 -3.07 -2.05
N TYR A 99 -1.15 -4.38 -2.31
CA TYR A 99 -2.29 -5.20 -1.89
C TYR A 99 -2.51 -5.17 -0.36
N GLU A 100 -1.46 -5.38 0.43
CA GLU A 100 -1.57 -5.50 1.89
C GLU A 100 -1.94 -4.17 2.54
N TRP A 101 -1.34 -3.06 2.10
CA TRP A 101 -1.68 -1.72 2.58
C TRP A 101 -3.06 -1.26 2.10
N ALA A 102 -3.42 -1.52 0.84
CA ALA A 102 -4.75 -1.17 0.31
C ALA A 102 -5.85 -1.98 0.99
N THR A 103 -5.62 -3.26 1.27
CA THR A 103 -6.56 -4.11 2.03
C THR A 103 -6.76 -3.57 3.44
N GLN A 104 -5.69 -3.14 4.10
CA GLN A 104 -5.78 -2.49 5.42
C GLN A 104 -6.59 -1.18 5.35
N ALA A 105 -6.35 -0.35 4.33
CA ALA A 105 -7.10 0.87 4.09
C ALA A 105 -8.60 0.60 3.87
N MET A 106 -8.93 -0.46 3.12
CA MET A 106 -10.31 -0.88 2.86
C MET A 106 -11.07 -1.22 4.15
N VAL A 107 -10.41 -1.80 5.15
CA VAL A 107 -11.04 -2.06 6.47
C VAL A 107 -11.49 -0.75 7.11
N TRP A 108 -10.67 0.31 7.05
CA TRP A 108 -11.04 1.62 7.59
C TRP A 108 -12.08 2.35 6.76
N GLN A 109 -12.02 2.22 5.44
CA GLN A 109 -13.06 2.71 4.56
C GLN A 109 -14.42 2.05 4.88
N GLN A 110 -14.46 0.74 5.12
CA GLN A 110 -15.69 0.05 5.52
C GLN A 110 -16.22 0.55 6.87
N LYS A 111 -15.33 0.73 7.87
CA LYS A 111 -15.70 1.36 9.15
C LYS A 111 -16.24 2.77 8.96
N ALA A 112 -15.63 3.57 8.07
CA ALA A 112 -16.08 4.93 7.79
C ALA A 112 -17.47 4.96 7.14
N CYS A 113 -17.77 4.02 6.24
CA CYS A 113 -19.09 3.89 5.62
C CYS A 113 -20.19 3.41 6.58
N ALA A 114 -19.83 2.61 7.59
CA ALA A 114 -20.77 2.09 8.58
C ALA A 114 -20.97 3.00 9.80
N GLU A 115 -20.14 4.03 9.94
CA GLU A 115 -20.16 4.95 11.08
C GLU A 115 -21.23 6.03 10.90
N GLU A 116 -22.05 6.23 11.94
CA GLU A 116 -23.13 7.21 11.95
C GLU A 116 -22.66 8.60 12.39
N ASP A 117 -21.66 8.66 13.30
CA ASP A 117 -21.05 9.92 13.72
C ASP A 117 -20.22 10.51 12.55
N PRO A 118 -20.60 11.68 12.00
CA PRO A 118 -19.90 12.26 10.87
C PRO A 118 -18.42 12.55 11.16
N GLN A 119 -18.09 13.06 12.34
CA GLN A 119 -16.71 13.39 12.69
C GLN A 119 -15.86 12.14 12.87
N LEU A 120 -16.41 11.09 13.48
CA LEU A 120 -15.72 9.81 13.60
C LEU A 120 -15.55 9.13 12.24
N SER A 121 -16.58 9.15 11.40
CA SER A 121 -16.53 8.69 10.00
C SER A 121 -15.43 9.43 9.23
N GLY A 122 -15.35 10.76 9.37
CA GLY A 122 -14.31 11.58 8.76
C GLY A 122 -12.89 11.19 9.20
N ARG A 123 -12.70 10.86 10.49
CA ARG A 123 -11.40 10.36 11.00
C ARG A 123 -11.05 8.99 10.41
N HIS A 124 -12.02 8.08 10.30
CA HIS A 124 -11.81 6.78 9.65
C HIS A 124 -11.45 6.93 8.17
N TRP A 125 -12.10 7.85 7.45
CA TRP A 125 -11.76 8.18 6.07
C TRP A 125 -10.35 8.75 5.94
N LEU A 126 -9.94 9.66 6.83
CA LEU A 126 -8.59 10.22 6.83
C LEU A 126 -7.52 9.15 7.10
N HIS A 127 -7.83 8.20 7.99
CA HIS A 127 -6.96 7.05 8.26
C HIS A 127 -6.83 6.15 7.03
N ALA A 128 -7.96 5.82 6.37
CA ALA A 128 -7.95 5.06 5.12
C ALA A 128 -7.14 5.77 4.03
N ALA A 129 -7.26 7.09 3.89
CA ALA A 129 -6.49 7.88 2.94
C ALA A 129 -4.98 7.76 3.21
N THR A 130 -4.56 7.81 4.48
CA THR A 130 -3.14 7.70 4.85
C THR A 130 -2.59 6.32 4.50
N LEU A 131 -3.35 5.25 4.72
CA LEU A 131 -2.96 3.88 4.37
C LEU A 131 -2.89 3.65 2.86
N TYR A 132 -3.86 4.18 2.09
CA TYR A 132 -3.80 4.14 0.62
C TYR A 132 -2.59 4.92 0.08
N ASN A 133 -2.23 6.04 0.70
CA ASN A 133 -1.03 6.77 0.32
C ASN A 133 0.25 5.94 0.56
N ILE A 134 0.33 5.19 1.66
CA ILE A 134 1.44 4.26 1.91
C ILE A 134 1.42 3.10 0.90
N ALA A 135 0.25 2.59 0.53
CA ALA A 135 0.13 1.58 -0.52
C ALA A 135 0.75 2.06 -1.83
N ALA A 136 0.53 3.33 -2.21
CA ALA A 136 1.10 3.92 -3.42
C ALA A 136 2.61 4.27 -3.32
N TYR A 137 3.22 4.22 -2.14
CA TYR A 137 4.64 4.57 -1.96
C TYR A 137 5.57 3.61 -2.73
N PRO A 138 6.60 4.10 -3.47
CA PRO A 138 7.12 5.47 -3.49
C PRO A 138 6.60 6.34 -4.65
N HIS A 139 5.40 6.06 -5.16
CA HIS A 139 4.73 6.84 -6.22
C HIS A 139 5.50 6.86 -7.54
N LEU A 140 6.01 5.70 -7.97
CA LEU A 140 6.69 5.57 -9.25
C LEU A 140 5.69 5.75 -10.40
N LYS A 141 6.02 6.65 -11.32
CA LYS A 141 5.22 6.84 -12.54
C LYS A 141 5.24 5.56 -13.39
N GLY A 142 4.07 5.12 -13.84
CA GLY A 142 3.92 3.86 -14.59
C GLY A 142 3.77 2.62 -13.71
N ASP A 143 3.65 2.77 -12.40
CA ASP A 143 3.12 1.74 -11.51
C ASP A 143 1.59 1.86 -11.47
N ASP A 144 0.89 1.11 -12.33
CA ASP A 144 -0.57 1.16 -12.44
C ASP A 144 -1.28 0.90 -11.10
N LEU A 145 -0.71 0.03 -10.26
CA LEU A 145 -1.29 -0.32 -8.95
C LEU A 145 -1.09 0.82 -7.96
N ALA A 146 0.08 1.48 -7.98
CA ALA A 146 0.32 2.64 -7.14
C ALA A 146 -0.55 3.84 -7.57
N GLU A 147 -0.76 4.04 -8.87
CA GLU A 147 -1.65 5.07 -9.40
C GLU A 147 -3.10 4.86 -8.94
N GLN A 148 -3.58 3.61 -8.95
CA GLN A 148 -4.90 3.25 -8.41
C GLN A 148 -4.98 3.51 -6.89
N ALA A 149 -3.97 3.09 -6.13
CA ALA A 149 -3.89 3.35 -4.70
C ALA A 149 -3.88 4.86 -4.39
N GLN A 150 -3.18 5.66 -5.20
CA GLN A 150 -3.18 7.12 -5.06
C GLN A 150 -4.56 7.72 -5.36
N ALA A 151 -5.27 7.23 -6.37
CA ALA A 151 -6.63 7.68 -6.65
C ALA A 151 -7.59 7.36 -5.49
N LEU A 152 -7.46 6.18 -4.88
CA LEU A 152 -8.22 5.81 -3.67
C LEU A 152 -7.86 6.70 -2.48
N SER A 153 -6.58 7.01 -2.30
CA SER A 153 -6.10 7.94 -1.27
C SER A 153 -6.75 9.32 -1.41
N ASN A 154 -6.78 9.87 -2.62
CA ASN A 154 -7.35 11.20 -2.87
C ASN A 154 -8.85 11.19 -2.59
N ARG A 155 -9.57 10.18 -3.07
CA ARG A 155 -11.01 10.03 -2.82
C ARG A 155 -11.34 9.88 -1.33
N ALA A 156 -10.60 9.04 -0.61
CA ALA A 156 -10.79 8.88 0.83
C ALA A 156 -10.52 10.19 1.59
N TYR A 157 -9.55 10.99 1.13
CA TYR A 157 -9.28 12.29 1.70
C TYR A 157 -10.40 13.31 1.42
N GLU A 158 -10.99 13.30 0.22
CA GLU A 158 -12.17 14.12 -0.10
C GLU A 158 -13.36 13.78 0.79
N GLU A 159 -13.62 12.49 1.02
CA GLU A 159 -14.67 12.04 1.95
C GLU A 159 -14.40 12.50 3.39
N ALA A 160 -13.15 12.47 3.83
CA ALA A 160 -12.75 12.99 5.14
C ALA A 160 -12.99 14.50 5.24
N ALA A 161 -12.59 15.26 4.23
CA ALA A 161 -12.69 16.72 4.20
C ALA A 161 -14.15 17.22 4.23
N GLN A 162 -15.09 16.47 3.67
CA GLN A 162 -16.52 16.80 3.75
C GLN A 162 -17.10 16.66 5.17
N ARG A 163 -16.45 15.88 6.03
CA ARG A 163 -16.96 15.47 7.35
C ARG A 163 -16.23 16.12 8.52
N LEU A 164 -14.95 16.44 8.34
CA LEU A 164 -14.11 17.02 9.37
C LEU A 164 -14.14 18.55 9.36
N PRO A 165 -13.97 19.19 10.53
CA PRO A 165 -13.84 20.64 10.60
C PRO A 165 -12.50 21.10 10.01
N GLY A 166 -12.55 22.10 9.14
CA GLY A 166 -11.37 22.69 8.48
C GLY A 166 -11.65 22.88 6.99
N THR A 167 -11.56 24.12 6.51
CA THR A 167 -11.69 24.39 5.07
C THR A 167 -10.33 24.33 4.41
N MET A 168 -10.21 23.51 3.37
CA MET A 168 -9.11 23.65 2.43
C MET A 168 -9.36 24.92 1.62
N ARG A 169 -8.49 25.92 1.78
CA ARG A 169 -8.48 27.14 0.98
C ARG A 169 -7.54 26.97 -0.21
#